data_AF-U9VWV6-F1
#
_entry.id   AF-U9VWV6-F1
#
_cell.length_a   1.000
_cell.length_b   1.000
_cell.length_c   1.000
_cell.angle_alpha   90.00
_cell.angle_beta   90.00
_cell.angle_gamma   90.00
#
_symmetry.space_group_name_H-M   'P 1'
#
loop_
_entity.id
_entity.type
_entity.pdbx_description
1 polymer ?
#
loop_
_entity_poly.entity_id
_entity_poly.type
_entity_poly.pdbx_seq_one_letter_code
_entity_poly.pdbx_strand_id
1 'polypeptide(L)' 'MITLPDGIADALERWAISEGNKSSTLAGFIVETQVRNALANGIIPEPGNAQSKDAKK' A
#
# COMPACT_ATOMS: atom_id res chain seq x y z
N MET A 1 -12.63 0.92 1.66
CA MET A 1 -12.23 -0.46 2.01
C MET A 1 -11.37 -0.97 0.86
N ILE A 2 -10.12 -1.34 1.11
CA ILE A 2 -9.24 -1.91 0.09
C ILE A 2 -9.34 -3.43 0.22
N THR A 3 -9.53 -4.13 -0.90
CA THR A 3 -9.57 -5.59 -0.94
C THR A 3 -8.20 -6.13 -1.36
N LEU A 4 -7.78 -7.22 -0.71
CA LEU A 4 -6.54 -7.93 -1.05
C LEU A 4 -6.88 -9.19 -1.86
N PRO A 5 -6.02 -9.60 -2.82
CA PRO A 5 -6.13 -10.91 -3.45
C PRO A 5 -6.03 -12.02 -2.40
N ASP A 6 -6.80 -13.10 -2.57
CA ASP A 6 -6.93 -14.16 -1.57
C ASP A 6 -5.58 -14.75 -1.14
N GLY A 7 -4.68 -15.04 -2.09
CA GLY A 7 -3.35 -15.56 -1.79
C GLY A 7 -2.45 -14.59 -1.00
N ILE A 8 -2.67 -13.28 -1.15
CA ILE A 8 -1.94 -12.26 -0.39
C ILE A 8 -2.51 -12.13 1.02
N ALA A 9 -3.84 -12.22 1.16
CA ALA A 9 -4.49 -12.21 2.47
C ALA A 9 -4.04 -13.41 3.34
N ASP A 10 -3.97 -14.62 2.78
CA ASP A 10 -3.46 -15.81 3.47
C ASP A 10 -2.00 -15.63 3.90
N ALA A 11 -1.13 -15.22 2.98
CA ALA A 11 0.28 -15.02 3.29
C ALA A 11 0.49 -13.96 4.38
N LEU A 12 -0.27 -12.87 4.34
CA LEU A 12 -0.23 -11.79 5.32
C LEU A 12 -0.72 -12.27 6.70
N GLU A 13 -1.78 -13.07 6.74
CA GLU A 13 -2.28 -13.65 7.99
C GLU A 13 -1.26 -14.57 8.63
N ARG A 14 -0.65 -15.46 7.85
CA ARG A 14 0.39 -16.39 8.33
C ARG A 14 1.62 -15.65 8.84
N TRP A 15 2.04 -14.58 8.15
CA TRP A 15 3.14 -13.74 8.62
C TRP A 15 2.77 -13.02 9.93
N ALA A 16 1.59 -12.40 10.00
CA ALA A 16 1.15 -11.70 11.21
C ALA A 16 1.09 -12.64 12.43
N ILE A 17 0.59 -13.87 12.25
CA ILE A 17 0.59 -14.90 13.30
C ILE A 17 2.01 -15.23 13.76
N SER A 18 2.97 -15.36 12.84
CA SER A 18 4.37 -15.63 13.16
C SER A 18 5.03 -14.53 13.98
N GLU A 19 4.55 -13.28 13.88
CA GLU A 19 5.04 -12.14 14.65
C GLU A 19 4.21 -11.86 15.92
N GLY A 20 3.18 -12.67 16.20
CA GLY A 20 2.25 -12.42 17.31
C GLY A 20 1.45 -11.12 17.13
N ASN A 21 1.19 -10.72 15.88
CA ASN A 21 0.56 -9.46 15.51
C ASN A 21 -0.78 -9.68 14.80
N LYS A 22 -1.57 -8.62 14.65
CA LYS A 22 -2.82 -8.62 13.86
C LYS A 22 -2.49 -8.40 12.38
N SER A 23 -3.15 -9.15 11.50
CA SER A 23 -3.00 -9.02 10.04
C SER A 23 -3.26 -7.59 9.56
N SER A 24 -4.25 -6.89 10.13
CA SER A 24 -4.54 -5.49 9.83
C SER A 24 -3.44 -4.51 10.25
N THR A 25 -2.80 -4.74 11.40
CA THR A 25 -1.67 -3.93 11.87
C THR A 25 -0.46 -4.12 10.96
N LEU A 26 -0.15 -5.36 10.60
CA LEU A 26 0.93 -5.68 9.68
C LEU A 26 0.66 -5.08 8.29
N ALA A 27 -0.56 -5.20 7.76
CA ALA A 27 -0.95 -4.60 6.49
C ALA A 27 -0.74 -3.08 6.52
N GLY A 28 -1.18 -2.42 7.59
CA GLY A 28 -1.02 -0.98 7.77
C GLY A 28 0.44 -0.55 7.73
N PHE A 29 1.31 -1.28 8.44
CA PHE A 29 2.74 -1.02 8.47
C PHE A 29 3.40 -1.18 7.10
N ILE A 30 3.10 -2.28 6.38
CA ILE A 30 3.66 -2.55 5.05
C ILE A 30 3.22 -1.46 4.08
N VAL A 31 1.91 -1.17 4.03
CA VAL A 31 1.35 -0.15 3.14
C VAL A 31 1.93 1.22 3.46
N GLU A 32 1.98 1.62 4.74
CA GLU A 32 2.57 2.89 5.14
C GLU A 32 4.03 3.00 4.67
N THR A 33 4.84 1.98 4.93
CA THR A 33 6.25 1.96 4.55
C THR A 33 6.42 2.14 3.04
N GLN A 34 5.66 1.39 2.25
CA GLN A 34 5.75 1.46 0.79
C GLN A 34 5.21 2.78 0.23
N VAL A 35 4.13 3.33 0.79
CA VAL A 35 3.60 4.64 0.39
C VAL A 35 4.60 5.76 0.70
N ARG A 36 5.20 5.76 1.90
CA ARG A 36 6.23 6.74 2.25
C ARG A 36 7.44 6.65 1.34
N ASN A 37 7.90 5.44 1.02
CA ASN A 37 8.99 5.23 0.07
C ASN A 37 8.63 5.73 -1.34
N ALA A 38 7.41 5.43 -1.81
CA ALA A 38 6.94 5.88 -3.11
C ALA A 38 6.76 7.41 -3.20
N LEU A 39 6.33 8.06 -2.11
CA LEU A 39 6.32 9.53 -2.01
C LEU A 39 7.74 10.11 -2.05
N ALA A 40 8.67 9.54 -1.28
CA ALA A 40 10.06 10.01 -1.24
C ALA A 40 10.78 9.89 -2.60
N ASN A 41 10.43 8.88 -3.40
CA ASN A 41 10.97 8.69 -4.75
C ASN A 41 10.16 9.40 -5.85
N GLY A 42 9.13 10.17 -5.50
CA GLY A 42 8.27 10.85 -6.47
C GLY A 42 7.46 9.92 -7.39
N ILE A 43 7.26 8.66 -6.99
CA ILE A 43 6.44 7.67 -7.72
C ILE A 43 4.95 8.00 -7.56
N ILE A 44 4.54 8.34 -6.33
CA ILE A 44 3.19 8.84 -6.07
C ILE A 44 3.20 10.35 -6.35
N PRO A 45 2.37 10.83 -7.30
CA PRO A 45 2.30 12.26 -7.58
C PRO A 45 1.79 13.02 -6.36
N GLU A 46 2.35 14.20 -6.13
CA GLU A 46 1.86 15.10 -5.08
C GLU A 46 0.38 15.44 -5.32
N PRO A 47 -0.42 15.60 -4.25
CA PRO A 47 -1.83 15.98 -4.36
C PRO A 47 -1.92 17.35 -5.06
N GLY A 48 -2.33 17.35 -6.32
CA GLY A 48 -2.34 18.51 -7.22
C GLY A 48 -1.76 18.23 -8.61
N ASN A 49 -0.85 17.25 -8.73
CA ASN A 49 -0.26 16.85 -10.01
C ASN A 49 -0.92 15.60 -10.64
N ALA A 50 -1.81 14.92 -9.92
CA ALA A 50 -2.49 13.71 -10.41
C ALA A 50 -3.50 13.97 -11.56
N GLN A 51 -3.81 15.24 -11.88
CA GLN A 51 -4.82 15.62 -12.88
C GLN A 51 -4.27 16.19 -14.20
N SER A 52 -2.94 16.19 -14.41
CA SER A 52 -2.33 16.81 -15.59
C SER A 52 -1.80 15.77 -16.60
N LYS A 53 -2.56 14.72 -16.95
CA LYS A 53 -2.15 13.77 -18.02
C LYS A 53 -3.23 13.34 -19.02
N ASP A 54 -4.45 13.89 -18.98
CA ASP A 54 -5.53 13.55 -19.92
C ASP A 54 -6.20 14.77 -20.59
N ALA A 55 -5.43 15.83 -20.87
CA ALA A 55 -5.91 16.97 -21.64
C ALA A 55 -4.90 17.45 -22.69
N LYS A 56 -4.36 16.54 -23.51
CA LYS A 56 -3.79 16.92 -24.83
C LYS A 56 -3.60 15.72 -25.77
N LYS A 57 -4.60 15.42 -26.60
CA LYS A 57 -4.39 15.25 -28.04
C LYS A 57 -5.69 15.37 -28.82
#